data_AF-A0A7Y1AW11-F1
#
_entry.id   AF-A0A7Y1AW11-F1
#
_cell.length_a   1.000
_cell.length_b   1.000
_cell.length_c   1.000
_cell.angle_alpha   90.00
_cell.angle_beta   90.00
_cell.angle_gamma   90.00
#
_symmetry.space_group_name_H-M   'P 1'
#
loop_
_entity.id
_entity.type
_entity.pdbx_description
1 polymer ?
#
loop_
_entity_poly.entity_id
_entity_poly.type
_entity_poly.pdbx_seq_one_letter_code
_entity_poly.pdbx_strand_id
1 'polypeptide(L)'
;MILSKTNMQRVNLAMLMVCVSTVIVGSRVSASPAVTVLPDDAAKIIIYNAGSDGSPVENCQIPIEKLAVDFKNNEYGCVNDEAYSFGLKNVPSMTKIWLLSEHDCDLTNEDADWIFNAVTRNKKTSVNELYLKGLKANLDSKLNNPDKHVILAPGLELLGGQFVRNNIQGKLSCVRIEPATPDTTSSTGVLAQTEAAPKIAESTVSSATNIHASSYIQLWGSEGGDGKLDCTIPGWDAYTHRFSIWRDEHGNKKGPTNPQSCPNDDVYALELVNMASGTLIYLSSEAACFMNREDDKTPDWIAKLKVTKKSTTTPRVEITALFESDVKPGKPLPVNLGAAGLMLVDKEYNTGETKGKLSCIQIIPPTPDTTHPAQ
;
A
#
# COMPACT_ATOMS: atom_id res chain seq x y z
N MET A 1 22.82 -53.68 -50.62
CA MET A 1 22.42 -52.95 -51.84
C MET A 1 21.88 -51.60 -51.39
N ILE A 2 22.34 -50.40 -51.74
CA ILE A 2 23.37 -49.79 -52.61
C ILE A 2 23.66 -48.45 -51.87
N LEU A 3 24.85 -48.24 -51.30
CA LEU A 3 26.02 -47.52 -51.84
C LEU A 3 25.85 -46.01 -52.19
N SER A 4 26.75 -45.20 -51.60
CA SER A 4 27.38 -43.97 -52.17
C SER A 4 26.57 -42.66 -52.08
N LYS A 5 27.14 -41.46 -51.88
CA LYS A 5 28.53 -41.00 -52.08
C LYS A 5 28.77 -39.64 -51.38
N THR A 6 30.00 -39.48 -50.96
CA THR A 6 30.75 -38.29 -50.50
C THR A 6 30.52 -36.98 -51.26
N ASN A 7 30.71 -35.84 -50.58
CA ASN A 7 31.57 -34.81 -51.16
C ASN A 7 32.32 -33.97 -50.12
N MET A 8 33.61 -33.82 -50.43
CA MET A 8 34.71 -33.33 -49.63
C MET A 8 35.38 -32.23 -50.47
N GLN A 9 35.46 -31.00 -49.97
CA GLN A 9 36.30 -29.94 -50.53
C GLN A 9 37.00 -29.24 -49.36
N ARG A 10 38.30 -29.51 -49.15
CA ARG A 10 39.48 -28.86 -49.75
C ARG A 10 39.74 -27.43 -49.23
N VAL A 11 40.54 -27.42 -48.15
CA VAL A 11 41.77 -26.64 -47.90
C VAL A 11 42.11 -25.49 -48.86
N ASN A 12 42.26 -24.29 -48.29
CA ASN A 12 43.23 -23.21 -48.60
C ASN A 12 43.55 -22.58 -47.23
N LEU A 13 44.73 -22.65 -46.58
CA LEU A 13 46.11 -22.26 -46.87
C LEU A 13 46.33 -20.78 -47.23
N ALA A 14 47.19 -20.13 -46.42
CA ALA A 14 47.69 -18.75 -46.42
C ALA A 14 46.68 -17.70 -45.90
N MET A 15 47.02 -16.76 -45.02
CA MET A 15 48.27 -16.03 -44.86
C MET A 15 48.36 -15.49 -43.42
N LEU A 16 49.48 -15.77 -42.74
CA LEU A 16 49.80 -15.23 -41.42
C LEU A 16 50.31 -13.79 -41.61
N MET A 17 49.44 -12.78 -41.43
CA MET A 17 49.84 -11.38 -41.38
C MET A 17 49.86 -10.93 -39.91
N VAL A 18 51.06 -10.95 -39.33
CA VAL A 18 51.33 -10.43 -37.97
C VAL A 18 51.32 -8.90 -38.05
N CYS A 19 50.15 -8.30 -37.84
CA CYS A 19 50.03 -6.88 -37.50
C CYS A 19 50.33 -6.69 -36.01
N VAL A 20 51.56 -6.33 -35.69
CA VAL A 20 51.93 -5.77 -34.38
C VAL A 20 51.33 -4.36 -34.31
N SER A 21 50.05 -4.28 -33.95
CA SER A 21 49.41 -3.02 -33.58
C SER A 21 49.74 -2.76 -32.11
N THR A 22 50.61 -1.78 -31.86
CA THR A 22 50.79 -1.17 -30.55
C THR A 22 49.45 -0.56 -30.13
N VAL A 23 48.66 -1.32 -29.37
CA VAL A 23 47.46 -0.81 -28.70
C VAL A 23 47.97 0.09 -27.58
N ILE A 24 47.99 1.40 -27.82
CA ILE A 24 48.08 2.39 -26.76
C ILE A 24 46.75 2.24 -26.00
N VAL A 25 46.76 1.43 -24.94
CA VAL A 25 45.70 1.38 -23.92
C VAL A 25 45.76 2.71 -23.19
N GLY A 26 45.20 3.75 -23.81
CA GLY A 26 44.88 4.99 -23.13
C GLY A 26 43.74 4.68 -22.17
N SER A 27 44.07 4.38 -20.93
CA SER A 27 43.12 4.25 -19.83
C SER A 27 42.35 5.57 -19.70
N ARG A 28 41.22 5.68 -20.39
CA ARG A 28 40.21 6.68 -20.08
C ARG A 28 39.66 6.29 -18.73
N VAL A 29 40.24 6.86 -17.68
CA VAL A 29 39.61 6.91 -16.37
C VAL A 29 38.37 7.77 -16.56
N SER A 30 37.24 7.13 -16.92
CA SER A 30 35.94 7.75 -16.78
C SER A 30 35.78 8.01 -15.29
N ALA A 31 35.98 9.26 -14.89
CA ALA A 31 35.56 9.70 -13.58
C ALA A 31 34.05 9.48 -13.52
N SER A 32 33.61 8.48 -12.76
CA SER A 32 32.19 8.35 -12.46
C SER A 32 31.72 9.66 -11.84
N PRO A 33 30.60 10.24 -12.31
CA PRO A 33 30.03 11.41 -11.67
C PRO A 33 29.80 11.10 -10.19
N ALA A 34 30.17 12.04 -9.32
CA ALA A 34 29.93 11.89 -7.89
C ALA A 34 28.43 11.77 -7.65
N VAL A 35 28.01 10.68 -6.99
CA VAL A 35 26.61 10.50 -6.59
C VAL A 35 26.25 11.58 -5.58
N THR A 36 25.21 12.36 -5.89
CA THR A 36 24.71 13.38 -4.95
C THR A 36 23.99 12.67 -3.81
N VAL A 37 24.61 12.64 -2.63
CA VAL A 37 24.00 12.09 -1.42
C VAL A 37 23.20 13.19 -0.72
N LEU A 38 21.88 13.03 -0.67
CA LEU A 38 20.99 13.95 0.06
C LEU A 38 20.95 13.55 1.55
N PRO A 39 20.63 14.49 2.47
CA PRO A 39 20.44 14.20 3.88
C PRO A 39 19.47 13.03 4.14
N ASP A 40 19.63 12.34 5.26
CA ASP A 40 18.83 11.17 5.57
C ASP A 40 17.37 11.47 5.90
N ASP A 41 17.10 12.64 6.46
CA ASP A 41 15.77 13.14 6.76
C ASP A 41 15.09 13.81 5.56
N ALA A 42 15.83 14.08 4.48
CA ALA A 42 15.29 14.67 3.26
C ALA A 42 14.28 13.74 2.58
N ALA A 43 13.28 14.34 1.95
CA ALA A 43 12.32 13.64 1.12
C ALA A 43 12.92 13.38 -0.26
N LYS A 44 13.03 12.12 -0.66
CA LYS A 44 13.74 11.74 -1.89
C LYS A 44 13.26 10.41 -2.48
N ILE A 45 13.49 10.26 -3.78
CA ILE A 45 13.40 9.00 -4.50
C ILE A 45 14.82 8.45 -4.62
N ILE A 46 15.00 7.16 -4.33
CA ILE A 46 16.28 6.47 -4.43
C ILE A 46 16.18 5.53 -5.62
N ILE A 47 17.17 5.56 -6.51
CA ILE A 47 17.22 4.72 -7.70
C ILE A 47 18.31 3.67 -7.52
N TYR A 48 17.99 2.41 -7.79
CA TYR A 48 18.90 1.30 -7.63
C TYR A 48 19.18 0.61 -8.97
N ASN A 49 20.46 0.37 -9.24
CA ASN A 49 20.93 -0.48 -10.32
C ASN A 49 21.08 -1.93 -9.85
N ALA A 50 21.17 -2.86 -10.80
CA ALA A 50 21.59 -4.22 -10.49
C ALA A 50 23.11 -4.25 -10.25
N GLY A 51 23.50 -4.73 -9.08
CA GLY A 51 24.86 -5.12 -8.75
C GLY A 51 25.30 -6.35 -9.53
N SER A 52 26.58 -6.69 -9.43
CA SER A 52 27.17 -7.84 -10.13
C SER A 52 26.54 -9.19 -9.76
N ASP A 53 25.99 -9.29 -8.56
CA ASP A 53 25.28 -10.45 -8.02
C ASP A 53 23.76 -10.32 -8.14
N GLY A 54 23.27 -9.27 -8.80
CA GLY A 54 21.86 -8.93 -8.91
C GLY A 54 21.27 -8.21 -7.70
N SER A 55 22.07 -7.93 -6.65
CA SER A 55 21.62 -7.13 -5.51
C SER A 55 21.39 -5.67 -5.91
N PRO A 56 20.47 -4.94 -5.28
CA PRO A 56 20.30 -3.52 -5.55
C PRO A 56 21.51 -2.72 -5.06
N VAL A 57 22.10 -1.95 -5.95
CA VAL A 57 23.16 -0.98 -5.62
C VAL A 57 22.59 0.41 -5.85
N GLU A 58 22.62 1.25 -4.81
CA GLU A 58 22.16 2.62 -4.91
C GLU A 58 22.95 3.36 -6.00
N ASN A 59 22.22 3.87 -6.99
CA ASN A 59 22.77 4.58 -8.14
C ASN A 59 22.73 6.09 -7.91
N CYS A 60 21.55 6.63 -7.62
CA CYS A 60 21.35 8.06 -7.42
C CYS A 60 20.17 8.36 -6.48
N GLN A 61 20.12 9.61 -5.98
CA GLN A 61 19.02 10.13 -5.17
C GLN A 61 18.43 11.38 -5.83
N ILE A 62 17.10 11.41 -5.99
CA ILE A 62 16.36 12.51 -6.61
C ILE A 62 15.55 13.23 -5.54
N PRO A 63 15.75 14.55 -5.33
CA PRO A 63 14.93 15.33 -4.41
C PRO A 63 13.48 15.43 -4.92
N ILE A 64 12.50 15.41 -4.03
CA ILE A 64 11.09 15.51 -4.43
C ILE A 64 10.73 16.86 -5.07
N GLU A 65 11.47 17.93 -4.78
CA GLU A 65 11.25 19.27 -5.34
C GLU A 65 11.56 19.36 -6.83
N LYS A 66 12.17 18.32 -7.42
CA LYS A 66 12.53 18.27 -8.84
C LYS A 66 11.41 17.64 -9.64
N LEU A 67 10.79 18.45 -10.50
CA LEU A 67 9.61 18.04 -11.26
C LEU A 67 9.88 16.96 -12.30
N ALA A 68 11.08 16.94 -12.89
CA ALA A 68 11.48 15.94 -13.87
C ALA A 68 13.00 15.78 -13.85
N VAL A 69 13.47 14.54 -14.00
CA VAL A 69 14.88 14.19 -14.08
C VAL A 69 15.09 13.22 -15.25
N ASP A 70 15.70 13.74 -16.32
CA ASP A 70 16.18 12.97 -17.49
C ASP A 70 17.52 12.29 -17.14
N PHE A 71 17.58 10.96 -17.17
CA PHE A 71 18.77 10.23 -16.76
C PHE A 71 19.93 10.35 -17.77
N LYS A 72 19.71 10.78 -19.01
CA LYS A 72 20.79 11.10 -19.95
C LYS A 72 21.47 12.43 -19.62
N ASN A 73 20.75 13.37 -19.02
CA ASN A 73 21.25 14.71 -18.74
C ASN A 73 20.77 15.21 -17.37
N ASN A 74 21.33 14.63 -16.31
CA ASN A 74 21.02 15.01 -14.93
C ASN A 74 22.25 15.36 -14.11
N GLU A 75 22.02 16.14 -13.06
CA GLU A 75 23.03 16.53 -12.06
C GLU A 75 23.15 15.53 -10.89
N TYR A 76 22.28 14.52 -10.83
CA TYR A 76 22.15 13.59 -9.68
C TYR A 76 23.02 12.34 -9.80
N GLY A 77 23.65 12.13 -10.97
CA GLY A 77 24.44 10.93 -11.25
C GLY A 77 23.60 9.72 -11.64
N CYS A 78 22.30 9.91 -11.94
CA CYS A 78 21.43 8.83 -12.39
C CYS A 78 21.89 8.29 -13.74
N VAL A 79 22.12 6.98 -13.83
CA VAL A 79 22.56 6.35 -15.07
C VAL A 79 21.34 5.89 -15.89
N ASN A 80 21.29 6.35 -17.14
CA ASN A 80 20.23 6.02 -18.08
C ASN A 80 20.24 4.52 -18.46
N ASP A 81 19.06 3.90 -18.57
CA ASP A 81 18.91 2.49 -18.97
C ASP A 81 19.64 1.49 -18.03
N GLU A 82 19.76 1.80 -16.73
CA GLU A 82 20.44 0.90 -15.78
C GLU A 82 19.66 0.58 -14.51
N ALA A 83 18.59 1.30 -14.20
CA ALA A 83 17.87 1.06 -12.96
C ALA A 83 16.89 -0.13 -13.04
N TYR A 84 16.77 -0.86 -11.94
CA TYR A 84 15.95 -2.08 -11.81
C TYR A 84 14.95 -2.00 -10.67
N SER A 85 15.23 -1.18 -9.65
CA SER A 85 14.33 -0.92 -8.53
C SER A 85 14.43 0.54 -8.08
N PHE A 86 13.46 0.98 -7.28
CA PHE A 86 13.44 2.30 -6.68
C PHE A 86 12.97 2.22 -5.23
N GLY A 87 13.35 3.20 -4.43
CA GLY A 87 12.91 3.40 -3.06
C GLY A 87 12.37 4.80 -2.87
N LEU A 88 11.65 5.00 -1.77
CA LEU A 88 11.15 6.31 -1.33
C LEU A 88 11.65 6.54 0.09
N LYS A 89 12.07 7.77 0.41
CA LYS A 89 12.39 8.16 1.78
C LYS A 89 11.66 9.46 2.11
N ASN A 90 10.87 9.44 3.19
CA ASN A 90 10.15 10.61 3.71
C ASN A 90 9.29 11.37 2.70
N VAL A 91 8.81 10.72 1.63
CA VAL A 91 8.08 11.39 0.56
C VAL A 91 6.71 11.83 1.08
N PRO A 92 6.34 13.12 0.99
CA PRO A 92 5.07 13.64 1.46
C PRO A 92 3.88 12.92 0.85
N SER A 93 2.79 12.91 1.58
CA SER A 93 1.46 12.50 1.11
C SER A 93 1.04 13.24 -0.17
N MET A 94 0.39 12.54 -1.11
CA MET A 94 -0.18 13.06 -2.36
C MET A 94 0.85 13.43 -3.45
N THR A 95 2.13 13.15 -3.23
CA THR A 95 3.14 13.25 -4.28
C THR A 95 2.87 12.18 -5.34
N LYS A 96 2.68 12.62 -6.59
CA LYS A 96 2.61 11.69 -7.74
C LYS A 96 4.00 11.53 -8.34
N ILE A 97 4.29 10.30 -8.73
CA ILE A 97 5.59 9.89 -9.25
C ILE A 97 5.33 9.10 -10.52
N TRP A 98 5.95 9.51 -11.61
CA TRP A 98 5.98 8.76 -12.85
C TRP A 98 7.37 8.21 -13.11
N LEU A 99 7.42 6.94 -13.46
CA LEU A 99 8.62 6.23 -13.89
C LEU A 99 8.45 5.95 -15.38
N LEU A 100 9.39 6.41 -16.21
CA LEU A 100 9.28 6.34 -17.68
C LEU A 100 10.46 5.60 -18.28
N SER A 101 10.18 4.84 -19.35
CA SER A 101 11.21 4.21 -20.17
C SER A 101 11.98 5.19 -21.04
N GLU A 102 11.36 6.31 -21.41
CA GLU A 102 11.96 7.32 -22.27
C GLU A 102 12.54 8.47 -21.45
N HIS A 103 13.65 9.00 -21.94
CA HIS A 103 14.43 10.01 -21.23
C HIS A 103 13.85 11.43 -21.34
N ASP A 104 12.99 11.67 -22.34
CA ASP A 104 12.38 12.98 -22.62
C ASP A 104 11.33 13.42 -21.58
N CYS A 105 10.97 12.54 -20.65
CA CYS A 105 10.00 12.78 -19.59
C CYS A 105 8.59 13.14 -20.10
N ASP A 106 8.28 12.78 -21.34
CA ASP A 106 6.98 13.05 -21.94
C ASP A 106 5.94 12.00 -21.53
N LEU A 107 4.95 12.44 -20.76
CA LEU A 107 3.84 11.59 -20.31
C LEU A 107 2.84 11.27 -21.42
N THR A 108 2.92 11.97 -22.56
CA THR A 108 2.03 11.81 -23.71
C THR A 108 2.66 10.99 -24.83
N ASN A 109 3.89 10.52 -24.65
CA ASN A 109 4.59 9.71 -25.63
C ASN A 109 3.94 8.32 -25.73
N GLU A 110 3.09 8.13 -26.74
CA GLU A 110 2.40 6.86 -27.02
C GLU A 110 3.37 5.73 -27.41
N ASP A 111 4.58 6.09 -27.86
CA ASP A 111 5.64 5.16 -28.24
C ASP A 111 6.54 4.74 -27.07
N ALA A 112 6.38 5.34 -25.88
CA ALA A 112 7.16 4.96 -24.71
C ALA A 112 6.91 3.49 -24.34
N ASP A 113 7.98 2.71 -24.22
CA ASP A 113 7.92 1.27 -23.90
C ASP A 113 7.04 1.01 -22.67
N TRP A 114 7.13 1.86 -21.64
CA TRP A 114 6.22 1.86 -20.49
C TRP A 114 6.26 3.18 -19.70
N ILE A 115 5.16 3.44 -18.99
CA ILE A 115 5.02 4.51 -18.00
C ILE A 115 4.29 3.94 -16.79
N PHE A 116 4.81 4.11 -15.58
CA PHE A 116 4.11 3.79 -14.34
C PHE A 116 3.80 5.06 -13.55
N ASN A 117 2.57 5.24 -13.09
CA ASN A 117 2.12 6.38 -12.30
C ASN A 117 1.74 5.91 -10.89
N ALA A 118 2.47 6.35 -9.87
CA ALA A 118 2.21 6.05 -8.47
C ALA A 118 1.92 7.32 -7.66
N VAL A 119 1.23 7.18 -6.55
CA VAL A 119 0.94 8.27 -5.61
C VAL A 119 1.17 7.84 -4.18
N THR A 120 1.78 8.71 -3.39
CA THR A 120 1.95 8.49 -1.95
C THR A 120 0.67 8.77 -1.17
N ARG A 121 0.38 7.95 -0.17
CA ARG A 121 -0.83 7.98 0.64
C ARG A 121 -0.59 8.25 2.13
N ASN A 122 0.62 8.09 2.64
CA ASN A 122 0.92 8.40 4.05
C ASN A 122 1.47 9.82 4.19
N LYS A 123 1.32 10.43 5.38
CA LYS A 123 1.89 11.77 5.71
C LYS A 123 3.35 11.88 5.28
N LYS A 124 4.12 10.83 5.58
CA LYS A 124 5.46 10.56 5.04
C LYS A 124 5.50 9.10 4.61
N THR A 125 5.88 8.86 3.36
CA THR A 125 5.97 7.52 2.77
C THR A 125 7.43 7.16 2.58
N SER A 126 7.84 6.04 3.18
CA SER A 126 9.17 5.47 3.01
C SER A 126 9.03 4.02 2.59
N VAL A 127 9.75 3.64 1.54
CA VAL A 127 9.76 2.30 0.97
C VAL A 127 11.22 1.99 0.65
N ASN A 128 11.74 0.90 1.20
CA ASN A 128 13.16 0.57 1.03
C ASN A 128 13.48 0.27 -0.44
N GLU A 129 12.72 -0.65 -1.04
CA GLU A 129 12.97 -1.09 -2.40
C GLU A 129 11.69 -1.65 -3.05
N LEU A 130 11.46 -1.29 -4.32
CA LEU A 130 10.45 -1.85 -5.20
C LEU A 130 11.03 -2.11 -6.59
N TYR A 131 10.95 -3.37 -7.03
CA TYR A 131 11.40 -3.78 -8.36
C TYR A 131 10.45 -3.30 -9.45
N LEU A 132 10.99 -2.66 -10.48
CA LEU A 132 10.22 -2.15 -11.62
C LEU A 132 9.49 -3.27 -12.36
N LYS A 133 10.13 -4.44 -12.48
CA LYS A 133 9.53 -5.62 -13.15
C LYS A 133 8.21 -6.05 -12.50
N GLY A 134 8.09 -5.92 -11.17
CA GLY A 134 6.88 -6.26 -10.43
C GLY A 134 5.70 -5.31 -10.75
N LEU A 135 5.97 -4.11 -11.25
CA LEU A 135 4.94 -3.11 -11.55
C LEU A 135 4.08 -3.49 -12.76
N LYS A 136 4.55 -4.36 -13.65
CA LYS A 136 3.76 -4.77 -14.82
C LYS A 136 2.47 -5.46 -14.43
N ALA A 137 2.54 -6.47 -13.57
CA ALA A 137 1.35 -7.24 -13.16
C ALA A 137 0.36 -6.35 -12.39
N ASN A 138 0.90 -5.44 -11.56
CA ASN A 138 0.14 -4.37 -10.91
C ASN A 138 -0.61 -3.49 -11.89
N LEU A 139 0.08 -3.06 -12.96
CA LEU A 139 -0.51 -2.23 -13.99
C LEU A 139 -1.58 -2.99 -14.77
N ASP A 140 -1.34 -4.24 -15.17
CA ASP A 140 -2.33 -5.08 -15.84
C ASP A 140 -3.62 -5.21 -14.99
N SER A 141 -3.45 -5.45 -13.68
CA SER A 141 -4.52 -5.51 -12.68
C SER A 141 -5.30 -4.19 -12.58
N LYS A 142 -4.61 -3.04 -12.61
CA LYS A 142 -5.20 -1.70 -12.59
C LYS A 142 -5.94 -1.35 -13.89
N LEU A 143 -5.39 -1.73 -15.04
CA LEU A 143 -5.99 -1.47 -16.36
C LEU A 143 -7.26 -2.31 -16.58
N ASN A 144 -7.27 -3.55 -16.08
CA ASN A 144 -8.45 -4.43 -16.16
C ASN A 144 -9.59 -4.01 -15.21
N ASN A 145 -9.27 -3.27 -14.15
CA ASN A 145 -10.26 -2.71 -13.23
C ASN A 145 -9.79 -1.32 -12.76
N PRO A 146 -10.14 -0.25 -13.50
CA PRO A 146 -9.68 1.11 -13.21
C PRO A 146 -10.03 1.60 -11.80
N ASP A 147 -11.12 1.11 -11.20
CA ASP A 147 -11.55 1.46 -9.85
C ASP A 147 -10.85 0.67 -8.75
N LYS A 148 -10.08 -0.38 -9.11
CA LYS A 148 -9.29 -1.16 -8.17
C LYS A 148 -8.14 -0.32 -7.62
N HIS A 149 -8.03 -0.22 -6.31
CA HIS A 149 -6.82 0.31 -5.67
C HIS A 149 -5.73 -0.76 -5.72
N VAL A 150 -4.56 -0.40 -6.24
CA VAL A 150 -3.41 -1.30 -6.34
C VAL A 150 -2.30 -0.72 -5.48
N ILE A 151 -2.02 -1.37 -4.34
CA ILE A 151 -1.03 -0.90 -3.38
C ILE A 151 0.30 -1.58 -3.68
N LEU A 152 1.32 -0.77 -3.95
CA LEU A 152 2.68 -1.24 -4.25
C LEU A 152 3.46 -1.53 -2.96
N ALA A 153 3.25 -0.68 -1.94
CA ALA A 153 3.86 -0.78 -0.61
C ALA A 153 3.00 0.03 0.38
N PRO A 154 3.18 -0.13 1.71
CA PRO A 154 2.49 0.69 2.70
C PRO A 154 2.63 2.20 2.41
N GLY A 155 1.51 2.84 2.06
CA GLY A 155 1.48 4.26 1.71
C GLY A 155 1.86 4.61 0.27
N LEU A 156 2.01 3.64 -0.64
CA LEU A 156 2.26 3.88 -2.07
C LEU A 156 1.24 3.12 -2.93
N GLU A 157 0.49 3.84 -3.75
CA GLU A 157 -0.56 3.30 -4.62
C GLU A 157 -0.21 3.51 -6.09
N LEU A 158 -0.44 2.51 -6.94
CA LEU A 158 -0.38 2.65 -8.39
C LEU A 158 -1.70 3.22 -8.92
N LEU A 159 -1.62 4.38 -9.58
CA LEU A 159 -2.76 5.05 -10.21
C LEU A 159 -3.04 4.53 -11.63
N GLY A 160 -2.01 4.07 -12.34
CA GLY A 160 -2.14 3.59 -13.72
C GLY A 160 -0.84 3.73 -14.48
N GLY A 161 -0.93 3.84 -15.79
CA GLY A 161 0.24 3.86 -16.67
C GLY A 161 -0.08 3.33 -18.06
N GLN A 162 0.98 3.06 -18.82
CA GLN A 162 0.91 2.39 -20.11
C GLN A 162 2.04 1.37 -20.23
N PHE A 163 1.84 0.36 -21.08
CA PHE A 163 2.81 -0.69 -21.30
C PHE A 163 2.74 -1.17 -22.74
N VAL A 164 3.72 -0.80 -23.54
CA VAL A 164 3.79 -1.12 -24.98
C VAL A 164 4.77 -2.26 -25.22
N ARG A 165 5.91 -2.29 -24.53
CA ARG A 165 6.98 -3.29 -24.76
C ARG A 165 7.48 -3.94 -23.48
N ASN A 166 7.88 -5.21 -23.59
CA ASN A 166 8.26 -6.07 -22.45
C ASN A 166 9.62 -5.74 -21.79
N ASN A 167 10.28 -4.65 -22.17
CA ASN A 167 11.63 -4.34 -21.70
C ASN A 167 11.59 -3.36 -20.52
N ILE A 168 11.46 -3.88 -19.29
CA ILE A 168 11.39 -3.05 -18.07
C ILE A 168 12.75 -2.93 -17.38
N GLN A 169 13.49 -4.03 -17.37
CA GLN A 169 14.72 -4.13 -16.60
C GLN A 169 15.84 -3.33 -17.26
N GLY A 170 16.47 -2.43 -16.50
CA GLY A 170 17.48 -1.53 -17.04
C GLY A 170 16.91 -0.61 -18.11
N LYS A 171 15.68 -0.13 -17.95
CA LYS A 171 15.02 0.77 -18.92
C LYS A 171 14.48 2.05 -18.32
N LEU A 172 14.62 2.27 -17.02
CA LEU A 172 14.22 3.56 -16.46
C LEU A 172 15.16 4.66 -16.95
N SER A 173 14.58 5.66 -17.58
CA SER A 173 15.32 6.77 -18.19
C SER A 173 14.83 8.14 -17.76
N CYS A 174 13.63 8.23 -17.19
CA CYS A 174 13.16 9.46 -16.55
C CYS A 174 12.30 9.18 -15.31
N VAL A 175 12.43 10.07 -14.33
CA VAL A 175 11.48 10.20 -13.22
C VAL A 175 10.83 11.58 -13.27
N ARG A 176 9.49 11.61 -13.25
CA ARG A 176 8.71 12.85 -13.13
C ARG A 176 8.00 12.87 -11.79
N ILE A 177 7.97 14.02 -11.14
CA ILE A 177 7.41 14.20 -9.81
C ILE A 177 6.45 15.39 -9.86
N GLU A 178 5.24 15.17 -9.37
CA GLU A 178 4.31 16.25 -9.04
C GLU A 178 4.22 16.25 -7.51
N PRO A 179 4.99 17.14 -6.84
CA PRO A 179 4.91 17.28 -5.39
C PRO A 179 3.48 17.59 -4.99
N ALA A 180 3.06 17.08 -3.83
CA ALA A 180 1.83 17.56 -3.25
C ALA A 180 1.91 19.08 -3.10
N THR A 181 0.91 19.79 -3.62
CA THR A 181 0.72 21.20 -3.26
C THR A 181 0.69 21.25 -1.74
N PRO A 182 1.56 22.04 -1.09
CA PRO A 182 1.51 22.22 0.35
C PRO A 182 0.08 22.54 0.73
N ASP A 183 -0.47 21.81 1.68
CA ASP A 183 -1.80 22.08 2.21
C ASP A 183 -1.71 23.45 2.93
N THR A 184 -1.92 24.54 2.18
CA THR A 184 -1.93 25.91 2.71
C THR A 184 -3.14 26.15 3.62
N THR A 185 -3.97 25.12 3.82
CA THR A 185 -5.08 25.09 4.77
C THR A 185 -4.63 24.95 6.23
N SER A 186 -3.32 24.88 6.53
CA SER A 186 -2.82 25.26 7.86
C SER A 186 -2.88 26.78 8.04
N SER A 187 -4.10 27.33 7.96
CA SER A 187 -4.42 28.70 8.29
C SER A 187 -4.13 28.94 9.77
N THR A 188 -3.16 29.79 10.01
CA THR A 188 -2.92 30.55 11.24
C THR A 188 -4.25 31.01 11.87
N GLY A 189 -4.47 30.64 13.14
CA GLY A 189 -5.29 31.38 14.09
C GLY A 189 -6.76 31.65 13.73
N VAL A 190 -7.63 30.67 13.90
CA VAL A 190 -9.02 30.95 14.32
C VAL A 190 -9.06 30.81 15.84
N LEU A 191 -9.02 31.94 16.54
CA LEU A 191 -9.47 32.01 17.93
C LEU A 191 -10.94 31.59 17.94
N ALA A 192 -11.20 30.41 18.50
CA ALA A 192 -12.56 29.93 18.70
C ALA A 192 -13.27 30.89 19.67
N GLN A 193 -14.29 31.60 19.16
CA GLN A 193 -15.34 32.14 20.01
C GLN A 193 -16.21 30.97 20.47
N THR A 194 -16.27 30.83 21.79
CA THR A 194 -17.06 29.86 22.53
C THR A 194 -18.53 30.20 22.42
N GLU A 195 -19.30 29.42 21.67
CA GLU A 195 -20.74 29.24 21.92
C GLU A 195 -21.07 27.75 22.00
N ALA A 196 -21.96 27.42 22.93
CA ALA A 196 -22.07 26.14 23.60
C ALA A 196 -22.38 24.94 22.67
N ALA A 197 -21.48 23.95 22.69
CA ALA A 197 -21.74 22.61 22.17
C ALA A 197 -22.38 21.71 23.25
N PRO A 198 -23.23 20.74 22.86
CA PRO A 198 -23.82 19.77 23.77
C PRO A 198 -22.75 18.80 24.31
N LYS A 199 -22.91 18.38 25.57
CA LYS A 199 -22.01 17.46 26.30
C LYS A 199 -21.78 16.17 25.50
N ILE A 200 -20.58 16.04 24.92
CA ILE A 200 -19.99 14.78 24.48
C ILE A 200 -19.09 14.29 25.62
N ALA A 201 -19.22 13.02 25.99
CA ALA A 201 -18.47 12.40 27.08
C ALA A 201 -16.95 12.41 26.78
N GLU A 202 -16.17 12.82 27.78
CA GLU A 202 -14.70 12.91 27.71
C GLU A 202 -14.06 11.52 27.64
N SER A 203 -13.24 11.30 26.61
CA SER A 203 -12.34 10.15 26.53
C SER A 203 -11.16 10.36 27.48
N THR A 204 -11.08 9.53 28.52
CA THR A 204 -9.96 9.53 29.47
C THR A 204 -8.79 8.76 28.85
N VAL A 205 -7.82 9.48 28.29
CA VAL A 205 -6.63 8.89 27.66
C VAL A 205 -5.66 8.41 28.75
N SER A 206 -5.52 7.09 28.87
CA SER A 206 -4.44 6.43 29.59
C SER A 206 -3.15 6.51 28.78
N SER A 207 -2.07 6.94 29.43
CA SER A 207 -0.75 7.15 28.84
C SER A 207 -0.07 5.85 28.38
N ALA A 208 -0.04 5.63 27.07
CA ALA A 208 0.83 4.66 26.40
C ALA A 208 1.90 5.38 25.56
N THR A 209 3.15 4.98 25.78
CA THR A 209 4.40 5.46 25.18
C THR A 209 4.41 5.41 23.65
N ASN A 210 5.13 6.37 23.03
CA ASN A 210 5.52 6.48 21.62
C ASN A 210 5.44 5.17 20.80
N ILE A 211 4.38 5.01 20.00
CA ILE A 211 4.29 4.01 18.94
C ILE A 211 4.15 4.79 17.62
N HIS A 212 5.03 4.52 16.65
CA HIS A 212 4.87 4.93 15.25
C HIS A 212 3.41 4.78 14.84
N ALA A 213 2.78 5.82 14.28
CA ALA A 213 1.33 5.85 14.01
C ALA A 213 0.85 4.63 13.21
N SER A 214 0.54 3.53 13.91
CA SER A 214 0.13 2.25 13.36
C SER A 214 -1.37 2.30 13.12
N SER A 215 -1.83 1.67 12.04
CA SER A 215 -3.26 1.52 11.77
C SER A 215 -3.84 0.45 12.69
N TYR A 216 -4.95 0.74 13.36
CA TYR A 216 -5.63 -0.22 14.23
C TYR A 216 -7.14 0.04 14.33
N ILE A 217 -7.87 -0.97 14.81
CA ILE A 217 -9.29 -0.90 15.14
C ILE A 217 -9.42 -1.05 16.65
N GLN A 218 -10.03 -0.08 17.29
CA GLN A 218 -10.44 -0.16 18.69
C GLN A 218 -11.85 -0.72 18.77
N LEU A 219 -12.04 -1.72 19.62
CA LEU A 219 -13.34 -2.34 19.87
C LEU A 219 -13.78 -2.05 21.28
N TRP A 220 -15.06 -1.71 21.40
CA TRP A 220 -15.64 -1.26 22.64
C TRP A 220 -16.86 -2.10 22.98
N GLY A 221 -16.91 -2.61 24.22
CA GLY A 221 -17.98 -3.47 24.67
C GLY A 221 -18.77 -2.95 25.87
N SER A 222 -19.87 -3.65 26.14
CA SER A 222 -21.01 -3.13 26.91
C SER A 222 -20.87 -3.18 28.43
N GLU A 223 -19.89 -3.88 28.99
CA GLU A 223 -19.76 -3.97 30.44
C GLU A 223 -19.28 -2.65 31.05
N GLY A 224 -20.17 -2.02 31.83
CA GLY A 224 -19.88 -0.85 32.66
C GLY A 224 -20.75 0.37 32.39
N GLY A 225 -21.57 0.38 31.32
CA GLY A 225 -22.40 1.56 30.98
C GLY A 225 -21.62 2.71 30.32
N ASP A 226 -20.30 2.64 30.33
CA ASP A 226 -19.41 3.76 29.96
C ASP A 226 -18.70 3.53 28.63
N GLY A 227 -18.84 2.35 28.04
CA GLY A 227 -18.14 1.99 26.83
C GLY A 227 -16.64 1.99 27.04
N LYS A 228 -16.16 0.97 27.74
CA LYS A 228 -14.74 0.72 27.96
C LYS A 228 -14.09 0.18 26.68
N LEU A 229 -12.85 0.62 26.42
CA LEU A 229 -12.04 0.03 25.36
C LEU A 229 -11.70 -1.38 25.78
N ASP A 230 -12.21 -2.37 25.06
CA ASP A 230 -11.99 -3.77 25.41
C ASP A 230 -10.74 -4.32 24.75
N CYS A 231 -10.53 -3.98 23.47
CA CYS A 231 -9.32 -4.40 22.78
C CYS A 231 -8.96 -3.57 21.55
N THR A 232 -7.72 -3.75 21.10
CA THR A 232 -7.17 -3.11 19.91
C THR A 232 -6.66 -4.18 18.95
N ILE A 233 -7.09 -4.10 17.69
CA ILE A 233 -6.71 -5.03 16.63
C ILE A 233 -5.84 -4.29 15.60
N PRO A 234 -4.64 -4.80 15.25
CA PRO A 234 -3.82 -4.20 14.22
C PRO A 234 -4.51 -4.24 12.85
N GLY A 235 -4.42 -3.16 12.07
CA GLY A 235 -5.08 -3.01 10.77
C GLY A 235 -4.18 -3.20 9.54
N TRP A 236 -2.91 -3.60 9.73
CA TRP A 236 -1.88 -3.59 8.69
C TRP A 236 -1.66 -4.95 7.99
N ASP A 237 -2.13 -6.05 8.57
CA ASP A 237 -2.03 -7.40 7.98
C ASP A 237 -3.41 -7.98 7.64
N ALA A 238 -3.46 -8.81 6.60
CA ALA A 238 -4.64 -9.61 6.29
C ALA A 238 -4.88 -10.55 7.47
N TYR A 239 -5.92 -10.26 8.23
CA TYR A 239 -6.07 -10.84 9.56
C TYR A 239 -7.53 -11.17 9.83
N THR A 240 -7.78 -12.44 10.14
CA THR A 240 -9.08 -12.89 10.63
C THR A 240 -8.97 -13.05 12.13
N HIS A 241 -9.68 -12.21 12.87
CA HIS A 241 -9.71 -12.27 14.32
C HIS A 241 -11.03 -12.87 14.77
N ARG A 242 -10.95 -14.07 15.34
CA ARG A 242 -12.07 -14.76 15.99
C ARG A 242 -12.08 -14.37 17.45
N PHE A 243 -13.20 -13.85 17.95
CA PHE A 243 -13.33 -13.61 19.37
C PHE A 243 -13.44 -14.96 20.08
N SER A 244 -12.68 -15.11 21.15
CA SER A 244 -12.72 -16.33 21.96
C SER A 244 -14.03 -16.32 22.73
N ILE A 245 -14.75 -17.45 22.74
CA ILE A 245 -15.98 -17.60 23.51
C ILE A 245 -15.75 -17.10 24.94
N TRP A 246 -16.37 -15.96 25.27
CA TRP A 246 -16.15 -15.26 26.52
C TRP A 246 -16.87 -15.93 27.68
N ARG A 247 -17.93 -16.70 27.39
CA ARG A 247 -18.73 -17.43 28.36
C ARG A 247 -18.82 -18.89 27.97
N ASP A 248 -18.47 -19.79 28.88
CA ASP A 248 -18.69 -21.21 28.62
C ASP A 248 -20.19 -21.57 28.52
N GLU A 249 -20.48 -22.83 28.23
CA GLU A 249 -21.85 -23.36 28.12
C GLU A 249 -22.70 -23.15 29.40
N HIS A 250 -22.08 -22.82 30.53
CA HIS A 250 -22.74 -22.52 31.81
C HIS A 250 -22.83 -21.01 32.09
N GLY A 251 -22.43 -20.15 31.15
CA GLY A 251 -22.44 -18.69 31.28
C GLY A 251 -21.27 -18.11 32.08
N ASN A 252 -20.31 -18.94 32.51
CA ASN A 252 -19.16 -18.48 33.29
C ASN A 252 -18.12 -17.83 32.38
N LYS A 253 -17.58 -16.69 32.82
CA LYS A 253 -16.54 -16.00 32.07
C LYS A 253 -15.30 -16.86 31.97
N LYS A 254 -14.83 -17.10 30.75
CA LYS A 254 -13.49 -17.61 30.48
C LYS A 254 -12.61 -16.46 30.07
N GLY A 255 -11.39 -16.43 30.63
CA GLY A 255 -10.38 -15.48 30.18
C GLY A 255 -10.18 -15.63 28.67
N PRO A 256 -9.98 -14.53 27.94
CA PRO A 256 -9.82 -14.61 26.50
C PRO A 256 -8.56 -15.41 26.20
N THR A 257 -8.66 -16.39 25.29
CA THR A 257 -7.54 -17.23 24.90
C THR A 257 -6.72 -16.63 23.76
N ASN A 258 -7.18 -15.51 23.18
CA ASN A 258 -6.47 -14.78 22.13
C ASN A 258 -5.52 -13.71 22.73
N PRO A 259 -4.42 -13.38 22.05
CA PRO A 259 -3.44 -12.42 22.57
C PRO A 259 -3.98 -11.00 22.72
N GLN A 260 -5.04 -10.64 22.00
CA GLN A 260 -5.65 -9.30 22.03
C GLN A 260 -6.73 -9.13 23.10
N SER A 261 -7.11 -10.22 23.80
CA SER A 261 -8.10 -10.22 24.88
C SER A 261 -9.49 -9.68 24.53
N CYS A 262 -9.88 -9.72 23.26
CA CYS A 262 -11.18 -9.21 22.81
C CYS A 262 -12.34 -10.12 23.26
N PRO A 263 -13.39 -9.58 23.90
CA PRO A 263 -14.52 -10.37 24.37
C PRO A 263 -15.46 -10.73 23.21
N ASN A 264 -15.92 -11.99 23.19
CA ASN A 264 -16.97 -12.45 22.29
C ASN A 264 -18.34 -12.04 22.82
N ASP A 265 -19.24 -11.62 21.93
CA ASP A 265 -20.62 -11.24 22.25
C ASP A 265 -20.75 -10.12 23.29
N ASP A 266 -19.78 -9.21 23.32
CA ASP A 266 -19.84 -8.02 24.18
C ASP A 266 -19.47 -6.73 23.41
N VAL A 267 -18.91 -6.82 22.20
CA VAL A 267 -18.54 -5.66 21.40
C VAL A 267 -19.77 -5.04 20.72
N TYR A 268 -19.96 -3.73 20.88
CA TYR A 268 -21.07 -2.98 20.29
C TYR A 268 -20.65 -1.80 19.43
N ALA A 269 -19.39 -1.38 19.50
CA ALA A 269 -18.89 -0.28 18.70
C ALA A 269 -17.44 -0.50 18.29
N LEU A 270 -17.06 0.15 17.19
CA LEU A 270 -15.71 0.15 16.66
C LEU A 270 -15.24 1.57 16.36
N GLU A 271 -13.96 1.80 16.50
CA GLU A 271 -13.28 3.04 16.12
C GLU A 271 -12.08 2.67 15.24
N LEU A 272 -12.02 3.24 14.04
CA LEU A 272 -10.88 3.07 13.15
C LEU A 272 -9.86 4.14 13.46
N VAL A 273 -8.58 3.79 13.57
CA VAL A 273 -7.49 4.76 13.74
C VAL A 273 -6.48 4.58 12.62
N ASN A 274 -6.28 5.65 11.84
CA ASN A 274 -5.30 5.71 10.75
C ASN A 274 -5.44 4.56 9.72
N MET A 275 -6.66 4.06 9.47
CA MET A 275 -6.88 2.92 8.59
C MET A 275 -6.68 3.27 7.11
N ALA A 276 -5.94 2.44 6.37
CA ALA A 276 -5.60 2.69 4.98
C ALA A 276 -6.85 2.67 4.07
N SER A 277 -6.87 3.56 3.06
CA SER A 277 -7.91 3.56 2.04
C SER A 277 -7.94 2.23 1.29
N GLY A 278 -9.13 1.74 0.97
CA GLY A 278 -9.34 0.45 0.32
C GLY A 278 -9.37 -0.74 1.26
N THR A 279 -9.04 -0.58 2.55
CA THR A 279 -9.19 -1.65 3.54
C THR A 279 -10.64 -2.10 3.61
N LEU A 280 -10.85 -3.41 3.50
CA LEU A 280 -12.15 -4.05 3.73
C LEU A 280 -12.20 -4.60 5.15
N ILE A 281 -13.31 -4.36 5.84
CA ILE A 281 -13.55 -4.83 7.20
C ILE A 281 -14.86 -5.59 7.17
N TYR A 282 -14.82 -6.86 7.55
CA TYR A 282 -15.99 -7.72 7.66
C TYR A 282 -16.30 -7.94 9.13
N LEU A 283 -17.54 -7.71 9.49
CA LEU A 283 -18.08 -7.92 10.83
C LEU A 283 -19.09 -9.06 10.75
N SER A 284 -19.03 -9.99 11.69
CA SER A 284 -19.90 -11.16 11.71
C SER A 284 -20.37 -11.44 13.13
N SER A 285 -21.63 -11.84 13.24
CA SER A 285 -22.23 -12.26 14.51
C SER A 285 -21.83 -13.67 14.96
N GLU A 286 -21.08 -14.39 14.12
CA GLU A 286 -20.63 -15.76 14.40
C GLU A 286 -19.11 -15.83 14.36
N ALA A 287 -18.55 -16.67 15.23
CA ALA A 287 -17.11 -16.85 15.41
C ALA A 287 -16.42 -17.42 14.16
N ALA A 288 -17.15 -18.09 13.26
CA ALA A 288 -16.58 -18.74 12.08
C ALA A 288 -16.06 -17.74 11.03
N CYS A 289 -16.48 -16.47 11.07
CA CYS A 289 -16.24 -15.44 10.06
C CYS A 289 -16.79 -15.80 8.68
N PHE A 290 -17.60 -14.92 8.10
CA PHE A 290 -18.36 -15.21 6.87
C PHE A 290 -17.53 -15.73 5.68
N MET A 291 -16.28 -15.25 5.48
CA MET A 291 -15.47 -15.68 4.33
C MET A 291 -14.80 -17.06 4.51
N ASN A 292 -14.76 -17.62 5.71
CA ASN A 292 -14.09 -18.89 6.02
C ASN A 292 -15.09 -19.92 6.57
N ARG A 293 -16.27 -20.01 5.96
CA ARG A 293 -17.32 -20.96 6.33
C ARG A 293 -16.84 -22.41 6.15
N GLU A 294 -16.41 -23.01 7.24
CA GLU A 294 -16.26 -24.45 7.38
C GLU A 294 -17.50 -25.08 8.07
N ASP A 295 -18.38 -24.26 8.65
CA ASP A 295 -19.62 -24.70 9.30
C ASP A 295 -20.89 -24.19 8.58
N ASP A 296 -21.94 -25.02 8.59
CA ASP A 296 -23.24 -24.72 7.98
C ASP A 296 -24.04 -23.64 8.73
N LYS A 297 -23.42 -22.95 9.70
CA LYS A 297 -24.10 -21.93 10.49
C LYS A 297 -24.22 -20.65 9.69
N THR A 298 -25.42 -20.08 9.73
CA THR A 298 -25.69 -18.78 9.12
C THR A 298 -25.61 -17.71 10.18
N PRO A 299 -24.73 -16.70 10.00
CA PRO A 299 -24.66 -15.63 10.96
C PRO A 299 -25.98 -14.89 11.04
N ASP A 300 -26.41 -14.58 12.25
CA ASP A 300 -27.52 -13.68 12.56
C ASP A 300 -27.40 -12.38 11.76
N TRP A 301 -26.18 -11.84 11.61
CA TRP A 301 -25.91 -10.70 10.74
C TRP A 301 -24.46 -10.62 10.28
N ILE A 302 -24.27 -9.94 9.14
CA ILE A 302 -22.95 -9.54 8.62
C ILE A 302 -22.97 -8.08 8.18
N ALA A 303 -21.84 -7.40 8.31
CA ALA A 303 -21.62 -6.08 7.72
C ALA A 303 -20.25 -6.02 7.07
N LYS A 304 -20.19 -5.49 5.84
CA LYS A 304 -18.97 -5.26 5.09
C LYS A 304 -18.74 -3.77 4.93
N LEU A 305 -17.62 -3.31 5.45
CA LEU A 305 -17.21 -1.92 5.43
C LEU A 305 -16.00 -1.74 4.50
N LYS A 306 -15.90 -0.58 3.86
CA LYS A 306 -14.74 -0.17 3.08
C LYS A 306 -14.28 1.20 3.54
N VAL A 307 -12.98 1.31 3.79
CA VAL A 307 -12.34 2.60 4.02
C VAL A 307 -12.18 3.31 2.68
N THR A 308 -12.71 4.53 2.56
CA THR A 308 -12.80 5.28 1.29
C THR A 308 -11.97 6.55 1.29
N LYS A 309 -11.54 7.04 2.46
CA LYS A 309 -10.66 8.20 2.57
C LYS A 309 -9.23 7.79 2.87
N LYS A 310 -8.33 8.66 2.43
CA LYS A 310 -6.88 8.55 2.56
C LYS A 310 -6.48 8.70 4.03
N SER A 311 -6.24 7.55 4.67
CA SER A 311 -6.14 7.38 6.13
C SER A 311 -7.41 7.85 6.86
N THR A 312 -8.17 6.90 7.38
CA THR A 312 -9.43 7.18 8.07
C THR A 312 -9.27 6.91 9.55
N THR A 313 -9.43 7.98 10.35
CA THR A 313 -9.78 7.87 11.76
C THR A 313 -11.26 8.19 11.88
N THR A 314 -12.05 7.25 12.37
CA THR A 314 -13.46 7.50 12.69
C THR A 314 -13.56 7.83 14.17
N PRO A 315 -14.58 8.58 14.61
CA PRO A 315 -15.06 8.44 15.97
C PRO A 315 -15.66 7.04 16.15
N ARG A 316 -16.06 6.76 17.38
CA ARG A 316 -16.76 5.53 17.73
C ARG A 316 -18.06 5.37 16.92
N VAL A 317 -18.15 4.27 16.19
CA VAL A 317 -19.32 3.88 15.39
C VAL A 317 -19.99 2.70 16.08
N GLU A 318 -21.26 2.85 16.47
CA GLU A 318 -22.04 1.73 16.97
C GLU A 318 -22.37 0.75 15.83
N ILE A 319 -22.21 -0.54 16.09
CA ILE A 319 -22.47 -1.61 15.11
C ILE A 319 -23.97 -1.68 14.79
N THR A 320 -24.83 -1.46 15.78
CA THR A 320 -26.29 -1.35 15.64
C THR A 320 -26.67 -0.31 14.58
N ALA A 321 -25.96 0.82 14.55
CA ALA A 321 -26.22 1.91 13.61
C ALA A 321 -26.02 1.48 12.14
N LEU A 322 -25.16 0.49 11.88
CA LEU A 322 -24.95 -0.05 10.52
C LEU A 322 -26.23 -0.69 9.96
N PHE A 323 -27.12 -1.16 10.84
CA PHE A 323 -28.35 -1.86 10.49
C PHE A 323 -29.60 -0.96 10.50
N GLU A 324 -29.46 0.32 10.84
CA GLU A 324 -30.55 1.28 10.75
C GLU A 324 -31.08 1.43 9.31
N SER A 325 -32.37 1.72 9.18
CA SER A 325 -33.11 1.67 7.91
C SER A 325 -32.66 2.72 6.88
N ASP A 326 -32.08 3.83 7.35
CA ASP A 326 -31.54 4.92 6.55
C ASP A 326 -30.10 4.65 6.07
N VAL A 327 -29.40 3.69 6.67
CA VAL A 327 -28.08 3.24 6.23
C VAL A 327 -28.21 2.23 5.08
N LYS A 328 -27.85 2.66 3.87
CA LYS A 328 -27.94 1.86 2.64
C LYS A 328 -26.57 1.41 2.14
N PRO A 329 -26.43 0.14 1.69
CA PRO A 329 -25.22 -0.33 1.01
C PRO A 329 -24.82 0.56 -0.18
N GLY A 330 -23.51 0.68 -0.42
CA GLY A 330 -22.93 1.48 -1.50
C GLY A 330 -22.96 3.00 -1.27
N LYS A 331 -23.37 3.46 -0.08
CA LYS A 331 -23.36 4.86 0.31
C LYS A 331 -22.39 5.11 1.48
N PRO A 332 -21.76 6.29 1.55
CA PRO A 332 -21.05 6.71 2.75
C PRO A 332 -21.97 6.61 3.97
N LEU A 333 -21.42 6.20 5.11
CA LEU A 333 -22.20 6.21 6.35
C LEU A 333 -22.66 7.65 6.67
N PRO A 334 -23.89 7.81 7.20
CA PRO A 334 -24.43 9.12 7.56
C PRO A 334 -23.47 9.94 8.43
N VAL A 335 -23.39 11.25 8.18
CA VAL A 335 -22.44 12.17 8.86
C VAL A 335 -22.69 12.22 10.36
N ASN A 336 -23.94 12.03 10.81
CA ASN A 336 -24.33 11.93 12.22
C ASN A 336 -23.74 10.71 12.94
N LEU A 337 -23.27 9.69 12.22
CA LEU A 337 -22.51 8.57 12.80
C LEU A 337 -21.02 8.92 12.94
N GLY A 338 -20.60 10.11 12.52
CA GLY A 338 -19.21 10.57 12.56
C GLY A 338 -18.24 9.78 11.68
N ALA A 339 -18.69 8.74 10.98
CA ALA A 339 -17.89 7.76 10.26
C ALA A 339 -17.38 8.26 8.88
N ALA A 340 -16.98 9.53 8.79
CA ALA A 340 -16.52 10.12 7.54
C ALA A 340 -15.30 9.36 7.00
N GLY A 341 -15.43 8.79 5.80
CA GLY A 341 -14.40 7.94 5.20
C GLY A 341 -14.66 6.44 5.34
N LEU A 342 -15.77 6.04 5.96
CA LEU A 342 -16.25 4.66 5.98
C LEU A 342 -17.50 4.52 5.11
N MET A 343 -17.52 3.48 4.28
CA MET A 343 -18.65 3.13 3.42
C MET A 343 -19.17 1.75 3.82
N LEU A 344 -20.48 1.63 4.01
CA LEU A 344 -21.11 0.32 4.09
C LEU A 344 -21.19 -0.26 2.68
N VAL A 345 -20.41 -1.29 2.40
CA VAL A 345 -20.40 -1.99 1.11
C VAL A 345 -21.60 -2.90 1.02
N ASP A 346 -21.85 -3.66 2.09
CA ASP A 346 -22.88 -4.68 2.14
C ASP A 346 -23.33 -4.93 3.58
N LYS A 347 -24.55 -5.42 3.77
CA LYS A 347 -25.06 -5.94 5.04
C LYS A 347 -26.12 -6.99 4.79
N GLU A 348 -26.11 -8.04 5.61
CA GLU A 348 -27.22 -8.99 5.70
C GLU A 348 -27.64 -9.09 7.16
N TYR A 349 -28.95 -9.18 7.38
CA TYR A 349 -29.54 -9.38 8.69
C TYR A 349 -30.58 -10.49 8.56
N ASN A 350 -30.31 -11.61 9.20
CA ASN A 350 -31.14 -12.79 9.17
C ASN A 350 -32.06 -12.83 10.39
N THR A 351 -31.49 -12.69 11.59
CA THR A 351 -32.23 -12.75 12.87
C THR A 351 -31.38 -12.18 14.00
N GLY A 352 -31.89 -12.21 15.23
CA GLY A 352 -31.08 -12.00 16.45
C GLY A 352 -30.78 -10.55 16.81
N GLU A 353 -30.04 -10.37 17.90
CA GLU A 353 -29.62 -9.04 18.37
C GLU A 353 -28.36 -8.58 17.62
N THR A 354 -28.27 -7.30 17.28
CA THR A 354 -27.02 -6.73 16.69
C THR A 354 -26.07 -6.21 17.76
N LYS A 355 -26.61 -5.76 18.89
CA LYS A 355 -25.86 -5.22 20.02
C LYS A 355 -25.18 -6.35 20.80
N GLY A 356 -23.87 -6.25 21.01
CA GLY A 356 -23.13 -7.23 21.80
C GLY A 356 -23.16 -8.61 21.16
N LYS A 357 -23.17 -8.70 19.83
CA LYS A 357 -23.14 -9.98 19.10
C LYS A 357 -22.00 -10.10 18.13
N LEU A 358 -21.07 -9.14 18.10
CA LEU A 358 -19.92 -9.26 17.22
C LEU A 358 -19.01 -10.39 17.76
N SER A 359 -18.84 -11.43 16.95
CA SER A 359 -18.05 -12.63 17.30
C SER A 359 -16.84 -12.82 16.40
N CYS A 360 -16.81 -12.15 15.24
CA CYS A 360 -15.64 -12.11 14.37
C CYS A 360 -15.47 -10.77 13.67
N ILE A 361 -14.22 -10.37 13.51
CA ILE A 361 -13.78 -9.35 12.57
C ILE A 361 -12.71 -9.88 11.62
N GLN A 362 -12.88 -9.65 10.33
CA GLN A 362 -11.88 -9.95 9.32
C GLN A 362 -11.46 -8.66 8.64
N ILE A 363 -10.17 -8.38 8.68
CA ILE A 363 -9.56 -7.22 8.06
C ILE A 363 -8.80 -7.72 6.84
N ILE A 364 -9.16 -7.19 5.68
CA ILE A 364 -8.41 -7.37 4.45
C ILE A 364 -7.84 -5.99 4.13
N PRO A 365 -6.59 -5.71 4.55
CA PRO A 365 -5.87 -4.55 4.06
C PRO A 365 -5.92 -4.55 2.54
N PRO A 366 -5.85 -3.38 1.91
CA PRO A 366 -5.75 -3.33 0.47
C PRO A 366 -4.56 -4.20 0.06
N THR A 367 -4.80 -5.20 -0.79
CA THR A 367 -3.82 -6.23 -1.11
C THR A 367 -2.56 -5.53 -1.63
N PRO A 368 -1.41 -5.64 -0.94
CA PRO A 368 -0.14 -5.35 -1.57
C PRO A 368 0.02 -6.38 -2.68
N ASP A 369 0.23 -5.94 -3.91
CA ASP A 369 0.24 -6.86 -5.05
C ASP A 369 1.47 -7.78 -4.98
N THR A 370 1.27 -9.06 -4.67
CA THR A 370 2.32 -10.04 -4.38
C THR A 370 2.63 -10.96 -5.57
N THR A 371 2.64 -10.46 -6.80
CA THR A 371 3.01 -11.27 -7.98
C THR A 371 4.51 -11.63 -8.10
N HIS A 372 5.25 -11.75 -7.00
CA HIS A 372 6.56 -12.39 -6.98
C HIS A 372 6.54 -13.69 -6.15
N PRO A 373 7.00 -14.82 -6.72
CA PRO A 373 7.17 -16.05 -5.96
C PRO A 373 8.23 -15.83 -4.87
N ALA A 374 7.93 -16.29 -3.65
CA ALA A 374 8.91 -16.38 -2.58
C ALA A 374 10.14 -17.14 -3.10
N GLN A 375 11.32 -16.51 -3.02
CA GLN A 375 12.60 -17.18 -3.24
C GLN A 375 12.99 -18.00 -2.02
#